data_AF-A0A345E8V2-F1
#
_entry.id   AF-A0A345E8V2-F1
#
_cell.length_a   1.000
_cell.length_b   1.000
_cell.length_c   1.000
_cell.angle_alpha   90.00
_cell.angle_beta   90.00
_cell.angle_gamma   90.00
#
_symmetry.space_group_name_H-M   'P 1'
#
loop_
_entity.id
_entity.type
_entity.pdbx_description
1 polymer ?
#
loop_
_entity_poly.entity_id
_entity_poly.type
_entity_poly.pdbx_seq_one_letter_code
_entity_poly.pdbx_strand_id
1 'polypeptide(L)'
;MDASLRAGVAIYNAGRYHAAHDAWEDPWLALDDDTDDERFLHGLIQFTAAVHHARTRNWSGATGLAGSAGDYLSDLSSPYRGVALDPIRRALSTLAADPEVIERRRPPPLRYDGRALALADLRFEAAAVAARVLAGADGYDPAPIDRAADFAREEIEGDERTLFTTLVMEFVTADAERSLVYRRLADHVERREREYADVDGLFGP
;
A
#
# COMPACT_ATOMS: atom_id res chain seq x y z
N MET A 1 -7.40 0.40 9.18
CA MET A 1 -7.93 0.95 7.90
C MET A 1 -7.23 2.25 7.46
N ASP A 2 -7.12 3.32 8.26
CA ASP A 2 -6.55 4.60 7.77
C ASP A 2 -5.12 4.49 7.22
N ALA A 3 -4.21 3.82 7.95
CA ALA A 3 -2.84 3.60 7.52
C ALA A 3 -2.77 2.83 6.19
N SER A 4 -3.49 1.71 6.10
CA SER A 4 -3.69 0.90 4.89
C SER A 4 -4.20 1.73 3.70
N LEU A 5 -5.21 2.57 3.94
CA LEU A 5 -5.81 3.39 2.89
C LEU A 5 -4.78 4.37 2.31
N ARG A 6 -4.08 5.11 3.18
CA ARG A 6 -3.02 6.06 2.78
C ARG A 6 -1.85 5.35 2.08
N ALA A 7 -1.44 4.18 2.57
CA ALA A 7 -0.39 3.37 1.98
C ALA A 7 -0.72 2.97 0.54
N GLY A 8 -1.88 2.34 0.32
CA GLY A 8 -2.30 1.93 -1.03
C GLY A 8 -2.46 3.12 -1.99
N VAL A 9 -2.98 4.26 -1.52
CA VAL A 9 -3.05 5.51 -2.31
C VAL A 9 -1.65 5.96 -2.75
N ALA A 10 -0.67 5.99 -1.85
CA ALA A 10 0.68 6.41 -2.16
C ALA A 10 1.42 5.41 -3.08
N ILE A 11 1.25 4.10 -2.86
CA ILE A 11 1.81 3.03 -3.70
C ILE A 11 1.24 3.12 -5.13
N TYR A 12 -0.08 3.30 -5.26
CA TYR A 12 -0.73 3.52 -6.55
C TYR A 12 -0.17 4.76 -7.26
N ASN A 13 -0.06 5.89 -6.54
CA ASN A 13 0.43 7.15 -7.09
C ASN A 13 1.92 7.07 -7.50
N ALA A 14 2.70 6.18 -6.89
CA ALA A 14 4.05 5.83 -7.30
C ALA A 14 4.10 4.92 -8.55
N GLY A 15 2.96 4.61 -9.17
CA GLY A 15 2.87 3.78 -10.38
C GLY A 15 2.91 2.27 -10.11
N ARG A 16 2.88 1.86 -8.84
CA ARG A 16 2.91 0.46 -8.41
C ARG A 16 1.48 -0.11 -8.39
N TYR A 17 0.79 -0.02 -9.52
CA TYR A 17 -0.66 -0.28 -9.61
C TYR A 17 -1.07 -1.67 -9.14
N HIS A 18 -0.30 -2.70 -9.49
CA HIS A 18 -0.59 -4.06 -9.03
C HIS A 18 -0.45 -4.13 -7.51
N ALA A 19 0.73 -3.83 -6.95
CA ALA A 19 0.99 -3.93 -5.51
C ALA A 19 0.08 -3.06 -4.63
N ALA A 20 -0.54 -2.00 -5.17
CA ALA A 20 -1.36 -1.10 -4.36
C ALA A 20 -2.55 -1.81 -3.69
N HIS A 21 -3.10 -2.87 -4.30
CA HIS A 21 -4.25 -3.57 -3.74
C HIS A 21 -3.93 -4.34 -2.45
N ASP A 22 -2.71 -4.89 -2.33
CA ASP A 22 -2.25 -5.63 -1.15
C ASP A 22 -2.37 -4.81 0.14
N ALA A 23 -2.23 -3.47 0.05
CA ALA A 23 -2.38 -2.58 1.19
C ALA A 23 -3.81 -2.57 1.76
N TRP A 24 -4.82 -2.91 0.94
CA TRP A 24 -6.24 -2.86 1.28
C TRP A 24 -6.88 -4.24 1.45
N GLU A 25 -6.19 -5.34 1.13
CA GLU A 25 -6.75 -6.69 1.17
C GLU A 25 -7.12 -7.12 2.60
N ASP A 26 -6.18 -7.07 3.54
CA ASP A 26 -6.43 -7.41 4.95
C ASP A 26 -7.61 -6.64 5.56
N PRO A 27 -7.67 -5.29 5.48
CA PRO A 27 -8.81 -4.56 6.02
C PRO A 27 -10.10 -4.78 5.24
N TRP A 28 -10.06 -5.21 3.97
CA TRP A 28 -11.24 -5.59 3.20
C TRP A 28 -11.80 -6.95 3.66
N LEU A 29 -10.94 -7.96 3.78
CA LEU A 29 -11.31 -9.31 4.25
C LEU A 29 -11.86 -9.34 5.68
N ALA A 30 -11.57 -8.30 6.47
CA ALA A 30 -12.05 -8.15 7.84
C ALA A 30 -13.43 -7.47 7.95
N LEU A 31 -14.01 -7.00 6.84
CA LEU A 31 -15.32 -6.33 6.84
C LEU A 31 -16.45 -7.31 6.59
N ASP A 32 -17.63 -6.98 7.12
CA ASP A 32 -18.85 -7.67 6.76
C ASP A 32 -19.23 -7.35 5.30
N ASP A 33 -19.78 -8.36 4.63
CA ASP A 33 -20.33 -8.24 3.28
C ASP A 33 -21.40 -7.12 3.20
N ASP A 34 -21.51 -6.49 2.03
CA ASP A 34 -22.51 -5.46 1.71
C ASP A 34 -22.43 -4.16 2.54
N THR A 35 -21.35 -3.93 3.30
CA THR A 35 -21.09 -2.64 3.95
C THR A 35 -20.51 -1.61 2.97
N ASP A 36 -20.72 -0.31 3.23
CA ASP A 36 -20.14 0.75 2.40
C ASP A 36 -18.61 0.69 2.36
N ASP A 37 -17.96 0.32 3.48
CA ASP A 37 -16.50 0.17 3.55
C ASP A 37 -16.01 -1.05 2.76
N GLU A 38 -16.76 -2.16 2.76
CA GLU A 38 -16.43 -3.34 1.97
C GLU A 38 -16.47 -2.98 0.49
N ARG A 39 -17.60 -2.42 0.03
CA ARG A 39 -17.76 -2.00 -1.38
C ARG A 39 -16.70 -0.96 -1.77
N PHE A 40 -16.36 -0.06 -0.87
CA PHE A 40 -15.31 0.93 -1.09
C PHE A 40 -13.94 0.28 -1.33
N LEU A 41 -13.47 -0.58 -0.42
CA LEU A 41 -12.16 -1.21 -0.57
C LEU A 41 -12.14 -2.19 -1.75
N HIS A 42 -13.21 -2.95 -1.95
CA HIS A 42 -13.36 -3.87 -3.07
C HIS A 42 -13.29 -3.12 -4.41
N GLY A 43 -14.00 -2.01 -4.53
CA GLY A 43 -13.97 -1.16 -5.72
C GLY A 43 -12.59 -0.53 -5.96
N LEU A 44 -11.87 -0.11 -4.91
CA LEU A 44 -10.50 0.38 -5.05
C LEU A 44 -9.52 -0.72 -5.48
N ILE A 45 -9.60 -1.91 -4.89
CA ILE A 45 -8.80 -3.09 -5.26
C ILE A 45 -9.01 -3.44 -6.73
N GLN A 46 -10.26 -3.51 -7.18
CA GLN A 46 -10.56 -3.81 -8.57
C GLN A 46 -10.17 -2.68 -9.52
N PHE A 47 -10.25 -1.40 -9.10
CA PHE A 47 -9.75 -0.28 -9.91
C PHE A 47 -8.24 -0.40 -10.18
N THR A 48 -7.44 -0.70 -9.17
CA THR A 48 -5.99 -0.83 -9.36
C THR A 48 -5.62 -2.05 -10.20
N ALA A 49 -6.36 -3.16 -10.03
CA ALA A 49 -6.28 -4.33 -10.90
C ALA A 49 -6.68 -4.01 -12.35
N ALA A 50 -7.76 -3.27 -12.59
CA ALA A 50 -8.19 -2.86 -13.93
C ALA A 50 -7.10 -2.04 -14.64
N VAL A 51 -6.49 -1.09 -13.93
CA VAL A 51 -5.35 -0.30 -14.43
C VAL A 51 -4.16 -1.22 -14.74
N HIS A 52 -3.82 -2.15 -13.86
CA HIS A 52 -2.73 -3.10 -14.10
C HIS A 52 -2.98 -3.97 -15.34
N HIS A 53 -4.18 -4.54 -15.46
CA HIS A 53 -4.59 -5.34 -16.62
C HIS A 53 -4.50 -4.54 -17.92
N ALA A 54 -4.95 -3.29 -17.92
CA ALA A 54 -4.81 -2.42 -19.09
C ALA A 54 -3.33 -2.21 -19.42
N ARG A 55 -2.48 -1.93 -18.43
CA ARG A 55 -1.03 -1.75 -18.64
C ARG A 55 -0.32 -2.99 -19.19
N THR A 56 -0.83 -4.18 -18.91
CA THR A 56 -0.29 -5.46 -19.40
C THR A 56 -1.00 -5.97 -20.65
N ARG A 57 -1.85 -5.14 -21.28
CA ARG A 57 -2.64 -5.46 -22.47
C ARG A 57 -3.64 -6.59 -22.31
N ASN A 58 -4.03 -6.89 -21.06
CA ASN A 58 -5.15 -7.75 -20.77
C ASN A 58 -6.46 -6.93 -20.86
N TRP A 59 -6.87 -6.60 -22.08
CA TRP A 59 -8.02 -5.72 -22.35
C TRP A 59 -9.33 -6.26 -21.79
N SER A 60 -9.59 -7.55 -21.98
CA SER A 60 -10.82 -8.17 -21.49
C SER A 60 -10.89 -8.13 -19.96
N GLY A 61 -9.78 -8.41 -19.27
CA GLY A 61 -9.73 -8.33 -17.81
C GLY A 61 -9.86 -6.89 -17.31
N ALA A 62 -9.23 -5.93 -18.01
CA ALA A 62 -9.34 -4.51 -17.69
C ALA A 62 -10.78 -4.02 -17.79
N THR A 63 -11.50 -4.34 -18.88
CA THR A 63 -12.90 -3.95 -19.06
C THR A 63 -13.81 -4.60 -18.01
N GLY A 64 -13.62 -5.90 -17.73
CA GLY A 64 -14.42 -6.60 -16.72
C GLY A 64 -14.28 -6.00 -15.33
N LEU A 65 -13.03 -5.84 -14.86
CA LEU A 65 -12.74 -5.24 -13.56
C LEU A 65 -13.16 -3.76 -13.51
N ALA A 66 -13.06 -3.03 -14.62
CA ALA A 66 -13.50 -1.64 -14.66
C ALA A 66 -15.01 -1.50 -14.49
N GLY A 67 -15.80 -2.42 -15.06
CA GLY A 67 -17.24 -2.49 -14.87
C GLY A 67 -17.62 -2.77 -13.42
N SER A 68 -17.13 -3.88 -12.86
CA SER A 68 -17.47 -4.31 -11.50
C SER A 68 -16.97 -3.33 -10.43
N ALA A 69 -15.77 -2.76 -10.58
CA ALA A 69 -15.30 -1.70 -9.69
C ALA A 69 -16.20 -0.45 -9.75
N GLY A 70 -16.73 -0.14 -10.93
CA GLY A 70 -17.70 0.94 -11.12
C GLY A 70 -18.98 0.71 -10.34
N ASP A 71 -19.49 -0.54 -10.35
CA ASP A 71 -20.69 -0.94 -9.63
C ASP A 71 -20.49 -0.82 -8.12
N TYR A 72 -19.39 -1.36 -7.56
CA TYR A 72 -19.06 -1.25 -6.15
C TYR A 72 -18.98 0.20 -5.66
N LEU A 73 -18.39 1.07 -6.48
CA LEU A 73 -18.19 2.47 -6.11
C LEU A 73 -19.37 3.36 -6.45
N SER A 74 -20.43 2.90 -7.12
CA SER A 74 -21.45 3.76 -7.74
C SER A 74 -22.22 4.62 -6.72
N ASP A 75 -22.70 4.03 -5.63
CA ASP A 75 -23.60 4.68 -4.67
C ASP A 75 -22.90 5.38 -3.50
N LEU A 76 -21.57 5.30 -3.42
CA LEU A 76 -20.81 5.93 -2.34
C LEU A 76 -20.74 7.46 -2.48
N SER A 77 -20.48 8.19 -1.39
CA SER A 77 -20.20 9.62 -1.48
C SER A 77 -18.82 9.90 -2.10
N SER A 78 -18.58 11.13 -2.54
CA SER A 78 -17.26 11.57 -3.03
C SER A 78 -16.92 12.92 -2.39
N PRO A 79 -15.91 13.00 -1.51
CA PRO A 79 -15.01 11.91 -1.11
C PRO A 79 -15.66 10.87 -0.18
N TYR A 80 -15.18 9.63 -0.24
CA TYR A 80 -15.49 8.57 0.74
C TYR A 80 -14.20 8.21 1.48
N ARG A 81 -14.22 8.20 2.83
CA ARG A 81 -13.03 8.00 3.68
C ARG A 81 -11.82 8.87 3.28
N GLY A 82 -12.09 10.09 2.83
CA GLY A 82 -11.09 11.04 2.33
C GLY A 82 -10.67 10.84 0.86
N VAL A 83 -11.02 9.70 0.22
CA VAL A 83 -10.67 9.42 -1.17
C VAL A 83 -11.69 10.01 -2.14
N ALA A 84 -11.23 10.80 -3.10
CA ALA A 84 -12.08 11.36 -4.15
C ALA A 84 -12.48 10.28 -5.18
N LEU A 85 -13.73 9.82 -5.13
CA LEU A 85 -14.20 8.72 -5.98
C LEU A 85 -14.60 9.16 -7.40
N ASP A 86 -15.05 10.41 -7.62
CA ASP A 86 -15.51 10.82 -8.95
C ASP A 86 -14.45 10.74 -10.06
N PRO A 87 -13.16 11.11 -9.82
CA PRO A 87 -12.11 10.85 -10.79
C PRO A 87 -11.90 9.37 -11.09
N ILE A 88 -12.06 8.50 -10.10
CA ILE A 88 -11.92 7.04 -10.22
C ILE A 88 -13.07 6.50 -11.09
N ARG A 89 -14.32 6.84 -10.77
CA ARG A 89 -15.50 6.46 -11.56
C ARG A 89 -15.40 6.87 -13.03
N ARG A 90 -14.91 8.09 -13.30
CA ARG A 90 -14.66 8.54 -14.69
C ARG A 90 -13.60 7.70 -15.39
N ALA A 91 -12.51 7.35 -14.70
CA ALA A 91 -11.47 6.50 -15.25
C ALA A 91 -11.97 5.06 -15.50
N LEU A 92 -12.76 4.50 -14.59
CA LEU A 92 -13.40 3.20 -14.74
C LEU A 92 -14.32 3.17 -15.95
N SER A 93 -15.23 4.14 -16.09
CA SER A 93 -16.09 4.26 -17.26
C SER A 93 -15.30 4.38 -18.57
N THR A 94 -14.19 5.13 -18.55
CA THR A 94 -13.30 5.28 -19.72
C THR A 94 -12.59 3.97 -20.06
N LEU A 95 -12.06 3.24 -19.07
CA LEU A 95 -11.39 1.95 -19.28
C LEU A 95 -12.37 0.85 -19.70
N ALA A 96 -13.59 0.85 -19.18
CA ALA A 96 -14.62 -0.10 -19.59
C ALA A 96 -14.98 0.07 -21.08
N ALA A 97 -15.02 1.31 -21.58
CA ALA A 97 -15.33 1.60 -22.98
C ALA A 97 -14.12 1.46 -23.93
N ASP A 98 -12.92 1.85 -23.48
CA ASP A 98 -11.69 1.86 -24.27
C ASP A 98 -10.48 1.54 -23.36
N PRO A 99 -10.17 0.26 -23.11
CA PRO A 99 -9.05 -0.10 -22.23
C PRO A 99 -7.68 0.29 -22.82
N GLU A 100 -7.58 0.43 -24.15
CA GLU A 100 -6.34 0.87 -24.83
C GLU A 100 -6.03 2.36 -24.59
N VAL A 101 -6.96 3.14 -24.03
CA VAL A 101 -6.74 4.54 -23.65
C VAL A 101 -5.52 4.70 -22.73
N ILE A 102 -5.16 3.65 -21.97
CA ILE A 102 -4.03 3.64 -21.04
C ILE A 102 -2.66 3.81 -21.74
N GLU A 103 -2.58 3.45 -23.03
CA GLU A 103 -1.39 3.65 -23.86
C GLU A 103 -1.24 5.13 -24.27
N ARG A 104 -2.34 5.89 -24.22
CA ARG A 104 -2.43 7.29 -24.66
C ARG A 104 -2.52 8.28 -23.49
N ARG A 105 -2.95 7.82 -22.31
CA ARG A 105 -3.22 8.64 -21.13
C ARG A 105 -2.79 7.92 -19.85
N ARG A 106 -2.22 8.67 -18.92
CA ARG A 106 -1.95 8.15 -17.58
C ARG A 106 -3.28 8.02 -16.80
N PRO A 107 -3.43 6.99 -15.97
CA PRO A 107 -4.58 6.90 -15.08
C PRO A 107 -4.53 8.05 -14.04
N PRO A 108 -5.68 8.49 -13.50
CA PRO A 108 -5.70 9.63 -12.60
C PRO A 108 -4.99 9.29 -11.28
N PRO A 109 -4.30 10.23 -10.63
CA PRO A 109 -3.80 10.00 -9.28
C PRO A 109 -4.97 9.84 -8.31
N LEU A 110 -4.80 8.96 -7.32
CA LEU A 110 -5.70 8.86 -6.18
C LEU A 110 -5.46 10.05 -5.26
N ARG A 111 -6.52 10.80 -4.95
CA ARG A 111 -6.48 11.92 -4.03
C ARG A 111 -7.12 11.55 -2.70
N TYR A 112 -6.38 11.74 -1.62
CA TYR A 112 -6.82 11.59 -0.25
C TYR A 112 -6.82 12.98 0.41
N ASP A 113 -7.94 13.39 0.99
CA ASP A 113 -8.17 14.74 1.54
C ASP A 113 -7.74 15.87 0.57
N GLY A 114 -8.08 15.68 -0.70
CA GLY A 114 -7.77 16.62 -1.78
C GLY A 114 -6.33 16.60 -2.29
N ARG A 115 -5.42 15.84 -1.66
CA ARG A 115 -3.99 15.75 -2.03
C ARG A 115 -3.66 14.43 -2.70
N ALA A 116 -2.78 14.45 -3.71
CA ALA A 116 -2.21 13.23 -4.27
C ALA A 116 -1.00 12.86 -3.41
N LEU A 117 -1.19 11.89 -2.49
CA LEU A 117 -0.12 11.47 -1.58
C LEU A 117 0.99 10.75 -2.35
N ALA A 118 2.23 11.13 -2.09
CA ALA A 118 3.43 10.39 -2.45
C ALA A 118 3.90 9.50 -1.29
N LEU A 119 4.78 8.55 -1.59
CA LEU A 119 5.39 7.67 -0.58
C LEU A 119 6.12 8.47 0.52
N ALA A 120 6.74 9.60 0.17
CA ALA A 120 7.41 10.49 1.11
C ALA A 120 6.46 11.28 2.04
N ASP A 121 5.16 11.34 1.72
CA ASP A 121 4.16 12.01 2.56
C ASP A 121 3.60 11.10 3.66
N LEU A 122 3.96 9.82 3.65
CA LEU A 122 3.45 8.84 4.60
C LEU A 122 4.01 9.09 6.00
N ARG A 123 3.13 8.98 7.00
CA ARG A 123 3.55 8.83 8.40
C ARG A 123 3.89 7.37 8.67
N PHE A 124 4.64 7.13 9.75
CA PHE A 124 5.20 5.82 10.09
C PHE A 124 4.21 4.65 9.92
N GLU A 125 3.01 4.70 10.51
CA GLU A 125 2.05 3.58 10.39
C GLU A 125 1.66 3.25 8.94
N ALA A 126 1.45 4.26 8.10
CA ALA A 126 1.16 4.05 6.69
C ALA A 126 2.43 3.63 5.90
N ALA A 127 3.59 4.13 6.29
CA ALA A 127 4.87 3.75 5.71
C ALA A 127 5.23 2.29 6.04
N ALA A 128 4.94 1.79 7.24
CA ALA A 128 5.13 0.40 7.61
C ALA A 128 4.28 -0.54 6.74
N VAL A 129 3.00 -0.21 6.52
CA VAL A 129 2.15 -0.96 5.57
C VAL A 129 2.74 -0.90 4.16
N ALA A 130 3.14 0.28 3.69
CA ALA A 130 3.73 0.43 2.37
C ALA A 130 5.06 -0.34 2.22
N ALA A 131 5.88 -0.39 3.28
CA ALA A 131 7.14 -1.13 3.29
C ALA A 131 6.88 -2.63 3.10
N ARG A 132 5.94 -3.21 3.85
CA ARG A 132 5.57 -4.62 3.72
C ARG A 132 5.08 -4.96 2.31
N VAL A 133 4.19 -4.14 1.76
CA VAL A 133 3.64 -4.31 0.40
C VAL A 133 4.73 -4.21 -0.67
N LEU A 134 5.59 -3.19 -0.58
CA LEU A 134 6.69 -3.00 -1.53
C LEU A 134 7.72 -4.13 -1.42
N ALA A 135 7.97 -4.65 -0.21
CA ALA A 135 8.85 -5.79 0.00
C ALA A 135 8.36 -7.03 -0.75
N GLY A 136 7.10 -7.41 -0.55
CA GLY A 136 6.49 -8.53 -1.28
C GLY A 136 6.49 -8.32 -2.79
N ALA A 137 6.11 -7.12 -3.25
CA ALA A 137 6.03 -6.81 -4.67
C ALA A 137 7.40 -6.80 -5.38
N ASP A 138 8.48 -6.47 -4.68
CA ASP A 138 9.85 -6.48 -5.22
C ASP A 138 10.59 -7.80 -4.95
N GLY A 139 9.94 -8.79 -4.32
CA GLY A 139 10.52 -10.12 -4.06
C GLY A 139 11.49 -10.20 -2.89
N TYR A 140 11.43 -9.24 -1.96
CA TYR A 140 12.13 -9.32 -0.69
C TYR A 140 11.37 -10.21 0.29
N ASP A 141 12.08 -10.80 1.26
CA ASP A 141 11.43 -11.44 2.41
C ASP A 141 10.77 -10.34 3.27
N PRO A 142 9.45 -10.40 3.53
CA PRO A 142 8.79 -9.41 4.36
C PRO A 142 9.15 -9.52 5.84
N ALA A 143 9.68 -10.66 6.32
CA ALA A 143 9.89 -10.88 7.75
C ALA A 143 10.85 -9.85 8.40
N PRO A 144 12.01 -9.49 7.80
CA PRO A 144 12.82 -8.40 8.34
C PRO A 144 12.12 -7.04 8.35
N ILE A 145 11.25 -6.77 7.36
CA ILE A 145 10.49 -5.51 7.31
C ILE A 145 9.48 -5.44 8.45
N ASP A 146 8.76 -6.54 8.69
CA ASP A 146 7.80 -6.63 9.79
C ASP A 146 8.50 -6.42 11.14
N ARG A 147 9.63 -7.10 11.35
CA ARG A 147 10.42 -6.95 12.58
C ARG A 147 11.00 -5.56 12.77
N ALA A 148 11.47 -4.93 11.70
CA ALA A 148 11.89 -3.53 11.77
C ALA A 148 10.72 -2.60 12.09
N ALA A 149 9.52 -2.86 11.58
CA ALA A 149 8.34 -2.09 11.92
C ALA A 149 7.95 -2.26 13.40
N ASP A 150 8.08 -3.46 13.96
CA ASP A 150 7.84 -3.72 15.39
C ASP A 150 8.85 -2.96 16.27
N PHE A 151 10.14 -3.08 15.99
CA PHE A 151 11.16 -2.32 16.73
C PHE A 151 10.99 -0.81 16.57
N ALA A 152 10.57 -0.33 15.40
CA ALA A 152 10.30 1.09 15.21
C ALA A 152 9.11 1.59 16.04
N ARG A 153 8.08 0.75 16.29
CA ARG A 153 7.00 1.12 17.22
C ARG A 153 7.52 1.24 18.65
N GLU A 154 8.36 0.30 19.08
CA GLU A 154 9.05 0.38 20.38
C GLU A 154 9.88 1.68 20.50
N GLU A 155 10.63 2.05 19.44
CA GLU A 155 11.42 3.30 19.40
C GLU A 155 10.54 4.54 19.59
N ILE A 156 9.37 4.57 18.94
CA ILE A 156 8.42 5.70 18.98
C ILE A 156 7.75 5.81 20.36
N GLU A 157 7.45 4.68 21.00
CA GLU A 157 6.83 4.65 22.33
C GLU A 157 7.83 5.00 23.44
N GLY A 158 9.09 4.57 23.31
CA GLY A 158 10.13 4.68 24.34
C GLY A 158 11.02 5.92 24.30
N ASP A 159 10.85 6.82 23.33
CA ASP A 159 11.78 7.95 23.04
C ASP A 159 13.24 7.46 22.83
N GLU A 160 13.39 6.31 22.16
CA GLU A 160 14.69 5.71 21.88
C GLU A 160 15.32 6.27 20.59
N ARG A 161 16.50 5.75 20.22
CA ARG A 161 17.12 6.03 18.91
C ARG A 161 16.15 5.65 17.80
N THR A 162 15.95 6.50 16.79
CA THR A 162 14.98 6.29 15.69
C THR A 162 15.54 5.47 14.52
N LEU A 163 16.38 4.47 14.80
CA LEU A 163 17.10 3.72 13.77
C LEU A 163 16.14 2.97 12.86
N PHE A 164 15.29 2.11 13.42
CA PHE A 164 14.35 1.30 12.65
C PHE A 164 13.27 2.16 12.02
N THR A 165 12.80 3.20 12.72
CA THR A 165 11.89 4.20 12.16
C THR A 165 12.47 4.81 10.88
N THR A 166 13.73 5.25 10.92
CA THR A 166 14.41 5.82 9.75
C THR A 166 14.57 4.81 8.63
N LEU A 167 14.97 3.57 8.94
CA LEU A 167 15.20 2.52 7.96
C LEU A 167 13.92 2.11 7.23
N VAL A 168 12.79 1.99 7.93
CA VAL A 168 11.48 1.70 7.32
C VAL A 168 11.05 2.83 6.40
N MET A 169 11.15 4.09 6.86
CA MET A 169 10.81 5.27 6.06
C MET A 169 11.70 5.41 4.81
N GLU A 170 12.99 5.12 4.95
CA GLU A 170 13.95 5.13 3.84
C GLU A 170 13.66 4.00 2.84
N PHE A 171 13.36 2.78 3.31
CA PHE A 171 13.06 1.64 2.43
C PHE A 171 11.88 1.93 1.49
N VAL A 172 10.85 2.60 2.02
CA VAL A 172 9.67 3.00 1.26
C VAL A 172 10.04 3.96 0.11
N THR A 173 10.95 4.90 0.35
CA THR A 173 11.31 5.97 -0.60
C THR A 173 12.54 5.68 -1.47
N ALA A 174 13.32 4.64 -1.16
CA ALA A 174 14.63 4.37 -1.75
C ALA A 174 14.63 3.93 -3.23
N ASP A 175 13.48 3.56 -3.80
CA ASP A 175 13.32 3.13 -5.19
C ASP A 175 14.47 2.25 -5.73
N ALA A 176 15.36 2.79 -6.60
CA ALA A 176 16.50 2.06 -7.16
C ALA A 176 17.51 1.55 -6.11
N GLU A 177 17.63 2.23 -4.97
CA GLU A 177 18.54 1.90 -3.87
C GLU A 177 17.90 0.99 -2.81
N ARG A 178 16.64 0.57 -3.00
CA ARG A 178 15.88 -0.23 -2.01
C ARG A 178 16.60 -1.50 -1.58
N SER A 179 17.35 -2.15 -2.48
CA SER A 179 18.14 -3.36 -2.16
C SER A 179 19.28 -3.11 -1.17
N LEU A 180 19.90 -1.92 -1.19
CA LEU A 180 20.92 -1.53 -0.21
C LEU A 180 20.29 -1.24 1.15
N VAL A 181 19.17 -0.51 1.16
CA VAL A 181 18.43 -0.19 2.38
C VAL A 181 17.89 -1.45 3.05
N TYR A 182 17.34 -2.39 2.26
CA TYR A 182 16.85 -3.68 2.73
C TYR A 182 17.96 -4.47 3.46
N ARG A 183 19.14 -4.60 2.85
CA ARG A 183 20.25 -5.33 3.46
C ARG A 183 20.67 -4.72 4.80
N ARG A 184 20.84 -3.39 4.84
CA ARG A 184 21.17 -2.69 6.08
C ARG A 184 20.09 -2.87 7.15
N LEU A 185 18.82 -2.80 6.77
CA LEU A 185 17.69 -3.02 7.66
C LEU A 185 17.72 -4.44 8.23
N ALA A 186 17.86 -5.47 7.38
CA ALA A 186 17.95 -6.86 7.80
C ALA A 186 19.13 -7.10 8.75
N ASP A 187 20.31 -6.56 8.46
CA ASP A 187 21.50 -6.66 9.33
C ASP A 187 21.28 -6.02 10.71
N HIS A 188 20.47 -4.96 10.79
CA HIS A 188 20.13 -4.33 12.07
C HIS A 188 19.07 -5.11 12.84
N VAL A 189 18.08 -5.66 12.16
CA VAL A 189 17.08 -6.54 12.75
C VAL A 189 17.76 -7.76 13.37
N GLU A 190 18.59 -8.47 12.61
CA GLU A 190 19.29 -9.66 13.10
C GLU A 190 20.14 -9.36 14.34
N ARG A 191 20.84 -8.21 14.36
CA ARG A 191 21.62 -7.78 15.53
C ARG A 191 20.74 -7.52 16.74
N ARG A 192 19.63 -6.80 16.58
CA ARG A 192 18.71 -6.49 17.68
C ARG A 192 18.03 -7.74 18.21
N GLU A 193 17.62 -8.67 17.35
CA GLU A 193 17.03 -9.94 17.77
C GLU A 193 18.01 -10.79 18.60
N ARG A 194 19.29 -10.83 18.24
CA ARG A 194 20.33 -11.49 19.05
C ARG A 194 20.48 -10.82 20.42
N GLU A 195 20.48 -9.49 20.48
CA GLU A 195 20.53 -8.76 21.76
C GLU A 195 19.35 -9.11 22.68
N TYR A 196 18.13 -9.19 22.15
CA TYR A 196 16.96 -9.63 22.92
C TYR A 196 17.07 -11.09 23.40
N ALA A 197 17.51 -12.00 22.52
CA ALA A 197 17.69 -13.41 22.88
C ALA A 197 18.75 -13.61 23.98
N ASP A 198 19.83 -12.84 23.94
CA ASP A 198 20.87 -12.85 24.98
C ASP A 198 20.32 -12.32 26.32
N VAL A 199 19.49 -11.28 26.30
CA VAL A 199 18.83 -10.74 27.51
C VAL A 199 17.83 -11.72 28.10
N ASP A 200 16.96 -12.32 27.29
CA ASP A 200 15.99 -13.32 27.75
C ASP A 200 16.69 -14.56 28.34
N GLY A 201 17.83 -14.96 27.77
CA GLY A 201 18.68 -16.03 28.29
C GLY A 201 19.35 -15.73 29.64
N LEU A 202 19.54 -14.45 29.99
CA LEU A 202 20.11 -14.02 31.28
C LEU A 202 19.09 -14.04 32.43
N PHE A 203 17.79 -14.05 32.13
CA PHE A 203 16.70 -14.04 33.13
C PHE A 203 15.79 -15.28 33.08
N GLY A 204 16.15 -16.31 32.32
CA GLY A 204 15.47 -17.62 32.35
C GLY A 204 15.64 -18.34 33.71
N PRO A 205 14.69 -19.22 34.09
CA PRO A 205 14.55 -19.77 35.45
C PRO A 205 15.71 -20.66 35.93
#